data_AF-A0A8B6EZP4-F1
#
_entry.id   AF-A0A8B6EZP4-F1
#
_cell.length_a   1.000
_cell.length_b   1.000
_cell.length_c   1.000
_cell.angle_alpha   90.00
_cell.angle_beta   90.00
_cell.angle_gamma   90.00
#
_symmetry.space_group_name_H-M   'P 1'
#
loop_
_entity.id
_entity.type
_entity.pdbx_description
1 polymer ?
#
loop_
_entity_poly.entity_id
_entity_poly.type
_entity_poly.pdbx_seq_one_letter_code
_entity_poly.pdbx_strand_id
1 'polypeptide(L)' 'MNCKGPCTFEGGYYKPGKSFKSSDGCNWCKCVKSDVVTCSANLCSKKNKGGY' A
#
# COMPACT_ATOMS: atom_id res chain seq x y z
N MET A 1 13.56 20.62 -10.72
CA MET A 1 13.81 19.21 -10.37
C MET A 1 12.79 18.76 -9.34
N ASN A 2 12.04 17.68 -9.58
CA ASN A 2 11.17 17.08 -8.56
C ASN A 2 11.83 15.80 -8.08
N CYS A 3 12.59 15.89 -6.98
CA CYS A 3 13.12 14.73 -6.27
C CYS A 3 11.96 14.05 -5.55
N LYS A 4 11.16 13.32 -6.31
CA LYS A 4 10.19 12.35 -5.79
C LYS A 4 11.04 11.23 -5.17
N GLY A 5 11.34 11.35 -3.89
CA GLY A 5 12.06 10.34 -3.11
C GLY A 5 11.24 9.06 -2.92
N PRO A 6 11.87 7.95 -2.53
CA PRO A 6 11.17 6.69 -2.32
C PRO A 6 10.12 6.82 -1.19
N CYS A 7 9.03 6.07 -1.28
CA CYS A 7 8.14 5.85 -0.16
C CYS A 7 8.66 4.68 0.68
N THR A 8 8.64 4.84 2.00
CA THR A 8 8.76 3.74 2.95
C THR A 8 7.38 3.23 3.36
N PHE A 9 7.13 1.93 3.18
CA PHE A 9 5.90 1.28 3.62
C PHE A 9 6.23 -0.10 4.19
N GLU A 10 5.86 -0.35 5.46
CA GLU A 10 6.10 -1.62 6.17
C GLU A 10 7.54 -2.15 6.06
N GLY A 11 8.53 -1.25 6.08
CA GLY A 11 9.96 -1.57 5.94
C GLY A 11 10.44 -1.78 4.49
N GLY A 12 9.54 -1.73 3.50
CA GLY A 12 9.86 -1.73 2.09
C GLY A 12 10.11 -0.31 1.53
N TYR A 13 11.04 -0.20 0.58
CA TYR A 13 11.33 1.05 -0.14
C TYR A 13 10.77 0.99 -1.57
N TYR A 14 9.85 1.89 -1.90
CA TYR A 14 9.12 1.91 -3.17
C TYR A 14 9.36 3.21 -3.92
N LYS A 15 9.75 3.13 -5.19
CA LYS A 15 9.90 4.33 -6.04
C LYS A 15 8.53 4.98 -6.32
N PRO A 16 8.45 6.31 -6.41
CA PRO A 16 7.22 6.99 -6.83
C PRO A 16 6.73 6.50 -8.18
N GLY A 17 5.42 6.25 -8.26
CA GLY A 17 4.75 5.61 -9.38
C GLY A 17 4.59 4.10 -9.25
N LYS A 18 5.33 3.43 -8.34
CA LYS A 18 5.18 1.99 -8.12
C LYS A 18 3.93 1.68 -7.30
N SER A 19 3.18 0.69 -7.80
CA SER A 19 2.13 0.00 -7.06
C SER A 19 2.67 -1.32 -6.52
N PHE A 20 2.25 -1.70 -5.33
CA PHE A 20 2.66 -2.91 -4.63
C PHE A 20 1.48 -3.44 -3.78
N LYS A 21 1.51 -4.72 -3.42
CA LYS A 21 0.55 -5.30 -2.50
C LYS A 21 0.97 -4.97 -1.06
N SER A 22 0.02 -4.57 -0.24
CA SER A 22 0.17 -4.48 1.22
C SER A 22 0.51 -5.86 1.80
N SER A 23 1.10 -5.93 3.01
CA SER A 23 1.41 -7.20 3.65
C SER A 23 0.18 -8.06 3.95
N ASP A 24 -1.01 -7.45 3.95
CA ASP A 24 -2.29 -8.17 3.98
C ASP A 24 -2.57 -8.98 2.69
N GLY A 25 -1.77 -8.81 1.64
CA GLY A 25 -1.90 -9.51 0.37
C GLY A 25 -3.17 -9.15 -0.41
N CYS A 26 -3.83 -8.06 -0.06
CA CYS A 26 -5.22 -7.80 -0.42
C CYS A 26 -5.44 -6.36 -0.86
N ASN A 27 -4.92 -5.43 -0.08
CA ASN A 27 -4.92 -4.04 -0.40
C ASN A 27 -3.77 -3.74 -1.35
N TRP A 28 -4.07 -2.98 -2.39
CA TRP A 28 -3.05 -2.46 -3.30
C TRP A 28 -2.68 -1.05 -2.86
N CYS A 29 -1.38 -0.83 -2.68
CA CYS A 29 -0.80 0.45 -2.31
C CYS A 29 0.00 1.03 -3.47
N LYS A 30 0.03 2.35 -3.58
CA LYS A 30 0.79 3.07 -4.60
C LYS A 30 1.55 4.22 -3.98
N CYS A 31 2.85 4.29 -4.27
CA CYS A 31 3.66 5.45 -3.93
C CYS A 31 3.35 6.57 -4.94
N VAL A 32 2.62 7.62 -4.54
CA VAL A 32 2.20 8.70 -5.46
C VAL A 32 3.18 9.88 -5.48
N LYS A 33 3.79 10.18 -4.33
CA LYS A 33 4.81 11.21 -4.12
C LYS A 33 5.79 10.75 -3.04
N SER A 34 6.90 11.46 -2.87
CA SER A 34 7.86 11.20 -1.79
C SER A 34 7.13 11.07 -0.46
N ASP A 35 7.29 9.94 0.22
CA ASP A 35 6.63 9.60 1.49
C ASP A 35 5.08 9.63 1.48
N VAL A 36 4.44 9.63 0.31
CA VAL A 36 2.98 9.54 0.19
C VAL A 36 2.60 8.23 -0.45
N VAL A 37 2.06 7.33 0.37
CA VAL A 37 1.49 6.04 -0.06
C VAL A 37 -0.02 6.10 0.05
N THR A 38 -0.70 5.72 -1.03
CA THR A 38 -2.16 5.58 -1.07
C THR A 38 -2.51 4.10 -1.21
N CYS A 39 -3.21 3.54 -0.23
CA CYS A 39 -3.67 2.16 -0.26
C CYS A 39 -5.16 2.09 -0.58
N SER A 40 -5.55 1.02 -1.27
CA SER A 40 -6.94 0.64 -1.44
C SER A 40 -7.50 0.27 -0.07
N ALA A 41 -8.73 0.68 0.24
CA ALA A 41 -9.43 0.26 1.45
C ALA A 41 -10.38 -0.89 1.13
N ASN A 42 -9.85 -1.96 0.53
CA ASN A 42 -10.65 -3.16 0.34
C ASN A 42 -10.77 -3.85 1.70
N LEU A 43 -12.00 -4.12 2.12
CA LEU A 43 -12.22 -5.07 3.20
C LEU A 43 -11.66 -6.40 2.72
N CYS A 44 -10.45 -6.72 3.17
CA CYS A 44 -9.88 -7.98 2.81
C CYS A 44 -10.83 -9.04 3.32
N SER A 45 -11.36 -9.84 2.40
CA SER A 45 -12.23 -10.94 2.74
C SER A 45 -11.41 -12.00 3.47
N LYS A 46 -11.07 -11.74 4.74
CA LYS A 46 -11.05 -12.79 5.75
C LYS A 46 -12.50 -13.26 5.89
N LYS A 47 -13.03 -13.91 4.85
CA LYS A 47 -14.26 -14.67 5.02
C LYS A 47 -13.91 -15.75 6.03
N ASN A 48 -14.67 -15.72 7.13
CA ASN A 48 -14.85 -16.72 8.18
C ASN A 48 -13.98 -16.52 9.44
N LYS A 49 -14.53 -15.84 10.46
CA LYS A 49 -15.26 -16.49 11.58
C LYS A 49 -16.10 -15.48 12.38
N GLY A 50 -17.42 -15.72 12.43
CA GLY A 50 -18.31 -15.27 13.52
C GLY A 50 -19.03 -13.94 13.34
N GLY A 51 -20.35 -13.99 13.23
CA GLY A 51 -21.25 -12.85 13.34
C GLY A 51 -22.68 -13.28 13.00
N TYR A 52 -23.30 -13.98 13.96
CA TYR A 52 -24.73 -14.31 14.01
C TYR A 52 -25.60 -13.06 13.92
#